data_AF-A0A813MCA7-F1
#
_entry.id   AF-A0A813MCA7-F1
#
_cell.length_a   1.000
_cell.length_b   1.000
_cell.length_c   1.000
_cell.angle_alpha   90.00
_cell.angle_beta   90.00
_cell.angle_gamma   90.00
#
_symmetry.space_group_name_H-M   'P 1'
#
loop_
_entity.id
_entity.type
_entity.pdbx_description
1 polymer ?
#
loop_
_entity_poly.entity_id
_entity_poly.type
_entity_poly.pdbx_seq_one_letter_code
_entity_poly.pdbx_strand_id
1 'polypeptide(L)'
;MKYFQLITLLFILINSREARLCGYKPFNSAFEICCNGIVQRKFGNTQCCGYKTYNIDFEICCRGVVQPKSINKQCCGFETFSPDFKQCCNGAILPKSFIKTECCGQKQYNLNFEICCFGKIFSRIKVHHCGVPEYNNY
;
A
#
# COMPACT_ATOMS: atom_id res chain seq x y z
N MET A 1 -14.93 47.64 29.05
CA MET A 1 -15.56 46.78 28.02
C MET A 1 -14.56 46.08 27.10
N LYS A 2 -13.54 46.75 26.54
CA LYS A 2 -12.51 46.11 25.67
C LYS A 2 -11.73 44.98 26.35
N TYR A 3 -11.45 45.11 27.66
CA TYR A 3 -10.72 44.12 28.44
C TYR A 3 -11.48 42.79 28.63
N PHE A 4 -12.81 42.85 28.74
CA PHE A 4 -13.67 41.67 28.88
C PHE A 4 -13.73 40.86 27.58
N GLN A 5 -13.80 41.54 26.43
CA GLN A 5 -13.70 40.89 25.11
C GLN A 5 -12.33 40.22 24.89
N LEU A 6 -11.24 40.86 25.35
CA LEU A 6 -9.89 40.30 25.27
C LEU A 6 -9.76 39.05 26.15
N ILE A 7 -10.31 39.07 27.37
CA ILE A 7 -10.33 37.92 28.28
C ILE A 7 -11.16 36.79 27.69
N THR A 8 -12.33 37.05 27.12
CA THR A 8 -13.14 36.00 26.46
C THR A 8 -12.43 35.39 25.25
N LEU A 9 -11.72 36.20 24.45
CA LEU A 9 -10.92 35.71 23.32
C LEU A 9 -9.74 34.86 23.78
N LEU A 10 -9.04 35.30 24.84
CA LEU A 10 -7.98 34.52 25.49
C LEU A 10 -8.53 33.22 26.09
N PHE A 11 -9.68 33.25 26.76
CA PHE A 11 -10.33 32.03 27.27
C PHE A 11 -10.71 31.06 26.15
N ILE A 12 -11.20 31.52 24.98
CA ILE A 12 -11.46 30.66 23.81
C ILE A 12 -10.14 30.05 23.28
N LEU A 13 -9.05 30.81 23.26
CA LEU A 13 -7.71 30.34 22.86
C LEU A 13 -7.09 29.37 23.89
N ILE A 14 -7.43 29.49 25.18
CA ILE A 14 -6.92 28.64 26.27
C ILE A 14 -7.80 27.39 26.47
N ASN A 15 -9.11 27.44 26.16
CA ASN A 15 -10.07 26.32 26.29
C ASN A 15 -10.38 25.58 24.99
N SER A 16 -9.78 25.94 23.86
CA SER A 16 -9.93 25.13 22.66
C SER A 16 -9.25 23.78 22.91
N ARG A 17 -10.06 22.75 23.20
CA ARG A 17 -9.68 21.36 22.90
C ARG A 17 -8.98 21.41 21.54
N GLU A 18 -7.70 21.07 21.47
CA GLU A 18 -6.91 21.15 20.24
C GLU A 18 -7.77 20.67 19.07
N ALA A 19 -8.27 21.62 18.28
CA ALA A 19 -9.19 21.29 17.21
C ALA A 19 -8.36 20.46 16.23
N ARG A 20 -8.65 19.16 16.13
CA ARG A 20 -7.93 18.32 15.18
C ARG A 20 -8.18 18.89 13.80
N LEU A 21 -7.11 19.30 13.14
CA LEU A 21 -7.16 19.88 11.81
C LEU A 21 -6.87 18.80 10.77
N CYS A 22 -7.59 18.89 9.66
CA CYS A 22 -7.30 18.17 8.43
C CYS A 22 -6.86 19.20 7.39
N GLY A 23 -5.55 19.32 7.17
CA GLY A 23 -4.99 20.51 6.54
C GLY A 23 -5.29 21.74 7.41
N TYR A 24 -6.09 22.67 6.89
CA TYR A 24 -6.51 23.88 7.61
C TYR A 24 -7.96 23.81 8.12
N LYS A 25 -8.66 22.70 7.88
CA LYS A 25 -10.07 22.54 8.24
C LYS A 25 -10.21 21.81 9.58
N PRO A 26 -10.89 22.39 10.58
CA PRO A 26 -11.24 21.64 11.78
C PRO A 26 -12.19 20.50 11.43
N PHE A 27 -12.03 19.34 12.09
CA PHE A 27 -12.93 18.21 11.94
C PHE A 27 -13.23 17.55 13.29
N ASN A 28 -14.37 16.88 13.39
CA ASN A 28 -14.79 16.19 14.59
C ASN A 28 -14.33 14.74 14.55
N SER A 29 -13.25 14.42 15.26
CA SER A 29 -12.71 13.07 15.27
C SER A 29 -13.61 11.99 15.87
N ALA A 30 -14.76 12.33 16.47
CA ALA A 30 -15.74 11.34 16.90
C ALA A 30 -16.38 10.62 15.70
N PHE A 31 -16.67 11.33 14.60
CA PHE A 31 -17.37 10.78 13.43
C PHE A 31 -16.70 11.12 12.08
N GLU A 32 -15.57 11.82 12.10
CA GLU A 32 -14.77 12.16 10.92
C GLU A 32 -13.31 11.67 11.07
N ILE A 33 -12.64 11.52 9.93
CA ILE A 33 -11.23 11.17 9.81
C ILE A 33 -10.60 12.01 8.69
N CYS A 34 -9.34 12.38 8.85
CA CYS A 34 -8.59 13.07 7.80
C CYS A 34 -7.81 12.06 6.95
N CYS A 35 -8.13 11.96 5.66
CA CYS A 35 -7.43 11.11 4.71
C CYS A 35 -6.71 11.98 3.67
N ASN A 36 -5.37 12.02 3.73
CA ASN A 36 -4.54 12.84 2.84
C ASN A 36 -5.03 14.29 2.67
N GLY A 37 -5.39 14.94 3.78
CA GLY A 37 -5.85 16.34 3.80
C GLY A 37 -7.33 16.55 3.45
N ILE A 38 -8.09 15.48 3.21
CA ILE A 38 -9.53 15.52 2.97
C ILE A 38 -10.28 14.95 4.18
N VAL A 39 -11.23 15.73 4.71
CA VAL A 39 -12.13 15.25 5.77
C VAL A 39 -13.11 14.24 5.17
N GLN A 40 -13.12 13.04 5.74
CA GLN A 40 -14.01 11.95 5.38
C GLN A 40 -14.86 11.55 6.59
N ARG A 41 -16.03 10.97 6.33
CA ARG A 41 -16.90 10.44 7.38
C ARG A 41 -16.46 9.04 7.78
N LYS A 42 -16.54 8.75 9.07
CA LYS A 42 -16.39 7.40 9.62
C LYS A 42 -17.70 6.63 9.45
N PHE A 43 -17.59 5.38 9.06
CA PHE A 43 -18.66 4.40 9.00
C PHE A 43 -18.10 3.03 9.42
N GLY A 44 -18.60 2.47 10.52
CA GLY A 44 -18.07 1.24 11.09
C GLY A 44 -16.59 1.35 11.46
N ASN A 45 -15.83 0.29 11.20
CA ASN A 45 -14.40 0.21 11.48
C ASN A 45 -13.58 0.85 10.34
N THR A 46 -13.54 2.19 10.32
CA THR A 46 -13.03 2.95 9.17
C THR A 46 -11.52 3.23 9.23
N GLN A 47 -10.84 3.05 8.10
CA GLN A 47 -9.47 3.55 7.86
C GLN A 47 -9.36 4.32 6.54
N CYS A 48 -8.23 5.01 6.33
CA CYS A 48 -7.94 5.71 5.08
C CYS A 48 -7.27 4.81 4.06
N CYS A 49 -7.69 4.93 2.81
CA CYS A 49 -7.02 4.39 1.63
C CYS A 49 -6.78 5.53 0.64
N GLY A 50 -5.60 6.17 0.74
CA GLY A 50 -5.35 7.43 0.05
C GLY A 50 -6.21 8.56 0.60
N TYR A 51 -7.04 9.18 -0.26
CA TYR A 51 -7.90 10.31 0.09
C TYR A 51 -9.33 9.90 0.51
N LYS A 52 -9.67 8.61 0.42
CA LYS A 52 -10.99 8.08 0.77
C LYS A 52 -10.90 7.13 1.96
N THR A 53 -12.05 6.83 2.54
CA THR A 53 -12.20 5.86 3.63
C THR A 53 -12.63 4.49 3.11
N TYR A 54 -12.37 3.45 3.90
CA TYR A 54 -12.86 2.08 3.70
C TYR A 54 -13.12 1.40 5.05
N ASN A 55 -13.95 0.37 5.07
CA ASN A 55 -14.25 -0.42 6.27
C ASN A 55 -13.33 -1.65 6.34
N ILE A 56 -12.45 -1.71 7.34
CA ILE A 56 -11.45 -2.77 7.47
C ILE A 56 -12.02 -4.15 7.80
N ASP A 57 -13.29 -4.22 8.19
CA ASP A 57 -13.99 -5.48 8.44
C ASP A 57 -14.28 -6.22 7.12
N PHE A 58 -14.56 -5.48 6.04
CA PHE A 58 -15.02 -6.02 4.75
C PHE A 58 -14.13 -5.69 3.55
N GLU A 59 -13.14 -4.81 3.73
CA GLU A 59 -12.33 -4.28 2.65
C GLU A 59 -10.83 -4.23 3.03
N ILE A 60 -9.96 -4.12 2.02
CA ILE A 60 -8.51 -3.98 2.15
C ILE A 60 -8.01 -2.89 1.20
N CYS A 61 -7.01 -2.10 1.62
CA CYS A 61 -6.39 -1.08 0.79
C CYS A 61 -5.10 -1.60 0.14
N CYS A 62 -5.08 -1.72 -1.18
CA CYS A 62 -3.90 -2.09 -1.98
C CYS A 62 -3.40 -0.87 -2.75
N ARG A 63 -2.29 -0.27 -2.29
CA ARG A 63 -1.65 0.92 -2.90
C ARG A 63 -2.65 2.06 -3.22
N GLY A 64 -3.57 2.35 -2.30
CA GLY A 64 -4.57 3.42 -2.47
C GLY A 64 -5.85 3.01 -3.19
N VAL A 65 -5.96 1.75 -3.63
CA VAL A 65 -7.18 1.17 -4.19
C VAL A 65 -7.84 0.26 -3.16
N VAL A 66 -9.12 0.52 -2.89
CA VAL A 66 -9.93 -0.32 -1.99
C VAL A 66 -10.41 -1.54 -2.76
N GLN A 67 -10.20 -2.70 -2.17
CA GLN A 67 -10.56 -4.00 -2.72
C GLN A 67 -11.43 -4.76 -1.71
N PRO A 68 -12.35 -5.62 -2.16
CA PRO A 68 -13.12 -6.47 -1.26
C PRO A 68 -12.20 -7.42 -0.49
N LYS A 69 -12.38 -7.48 0.83
CA LYS A 69 -11.72 -8.46 1.69
C LYS A 69 -12.38 -9.81 1.50
N SER A 70 -11.57 -10.85 1.44
CA SER A 70 -12.01 -12.24 1.39
C SER A 70 -10.94 -13.08 2.08
N ILE A 71 -11.31 -14.29 2.49
CA ILE A 71 -10.41 -15.25 3.13
C ILE A 71 -9.14 -15.39 2.27
N ASN A 72 -7.99 -15.32 2.94
CA ASN A 72 -6.65 -15.49 2.38
C ASN A 72 -6.23 -14.54 1.26
N LYS A 73 -6.98 -13.47 0.93
CA LYS A 73 -6.53 -12.52 -0.09
C LYS A 73 -5.39 -11.63 0.41
N GLN A 74 -4.38 -11.42 -0.43
CA GLN A 74 -3.24 -10.54 -0.19
C GLN A 74 -3.14 -9.49 -1.29
N CYS A 75 -2.55 -8.32 -1.00
CA CYS A 75 -2.32 -7.29 -2.02
C CYS A 75 -1.13 -7.63 -2.91
N CYS A 76 -1.28 -7.39 -4.21
CA CYS A 76 -0.22 -7.33 -5.20
C CYS A 76 -0.42 -6.09 -6.07
N GLY A 77 0.38 -5.05 -5.86
CA GLY A 77 0.15 -3.77 -6.50
C GLY A 77 -1.17 -3.14 -6.03
N PHE A 78 -2.09 -2.92 -6.97
CA PHE A 78 -3.40 -2.29 -6.73
C PHE A 78 -4.54 -3.31 -6.56
N GLU A 79 -4.24 -4.59 -6.71
CA GLU A 79 -5.22 -5.68 -6.70
C GLU A 79 -4.95 -6.67 -5.58
N THR A 80 -5.93 -7.53 -5.33
CA THR A 80 -5.78 -8.66 -4.40
C THR A 80 -5.69 -9.98 -5.15
N PHE A 81 -4.95 -10.95 -4.61
CA PHE A 81 -4.88 -12.32 -5.12
C PHE A 81 -4.98 -13.34 -3.98
N SER A 82 -5.42 -14.56 -4.29
CA SER A 82 -5.28 -15.70 -3.36
C SER A 82 -3.89 -16.32 -3.54
N PRO A 83 -3.10 -16.46 -2.46
CA PRO A 83 -1.79 -17.07 -2.48
C PRO A 83 -1.85 -18.60 -2.64
N ASP A 84 -3.04 -19.22 -2.67
CA ASP A 84 -3.16 -20.68 -2.80
C ASP A 84 -2.65 -21.14 -4.17
N PHE A 85 -2.98 -20.38 -5.23
CA PHE A 85 -2.67 -20.73 -6.62
C PHE A 85 -1.92 -19.65 -7.39
N LYS A 86 -1.68 -18.49 -6.75
CA LYS A 86 -1.03 -17.34 -7.40
C LYS A 86 0.09 -16.80 -6.50
N GLN A 87 1.01 -16.07 -7.10
CA GLN A 87 2.09 -15.35 -6.44
C GLN A 87 2.21 -13.94 -6.99
N CYS A 88 2.78 -13.04 -6.22
CA CYS A 88 3.02 -11.65 -6.63
C CYS A 88 4.49 -11.45 -7.00
N CYS A 89 4.75 -11.04 -8.24
CA CYS A 89 6.07 -10.62 -8.72
C CYS A 89 6.04 -9.13 -9.06
N ASN A 90 6.60 -8.29 -8.19
CA ASN A 90 6.68 -6.83 -8.36
C ASN A 90 5.37 -6.16 -8.87
N GLY A 91 4.23 -6.55 -8.29
CA GLY A 91 2.91 -6.03 -8.66
C GLY A 91 2.19 -6.80 -9.76
N ALA A 92 2.82 -7.78 -10.40
CA ALA A 92 2.17 -8.72 -11.31
C ALA A 92 1.71 -9.98 -10.57
N ILE A 93 0.44 -10.35 -10.75
CA ILE A 93 -0.13 -11.56 -10.18
C ILE A 93 0.06 -12.71 -11.18
N LEU A 94 0.86 -13.70 -10.82
CA LEU A 94 1.21 -14.84 -11.68
C LEU A 94 0.70 -16.14 -11.06
N PRO A 95 0.33 -17.15 -11.87
CA PRO A 95 0.00 -18.47 -11.34
C PRO A 95 1.24 -19.11 -10.70
N LYS A 96 1.07 -19.76 -9.55
CA LYS A 96 2.10 -20.62 -8.98
C LYS A 96 2.35 -21.79 -9.92
N SER A 97 3.63 -22.13 -10.08
CA SER A 97 4.04 -23.31 -10.82
C SER A 97 4.32 -24.47 -9.87
N PHE A 98 4.15 -25.70 -10.35
CA PHE A 98 4.52 -26.92 -9.60
C PHE A 98 6.04 -27.08 -9.47
N ILE A 99 6.79 -26.44 -10.35
CA ILE A 99 8.25 -26.35 -10.30
C ILE A 99 8.70 -25.13 -9.48
N LYS A 100 9.91 -25.20 -8.93
CA LYS A 100 10.51 -24.12 -8.15
C LYS A 100 10.72 -22.89 -9.05
N THR A 101 9.97 -21.82 -8.78
CA THR A 101 10.05 -20.56 -9.52
C THR A 101 10.36 -19.40 -8.59
N GLU A 102 11.00 -18.37 -9.12
CA GLU A 102 11.26 -17.10 -8.44
C GLU A 102 10.89 -15.92 -9.33
N CYS A 103 10.78 -14.73 -8.74
CA CYS A 103 10.44 -13.51 -9.48
C CYS A 103 11.68 -12.85 -10.09
N CYS A 104 11.58 -12.45 -11.36
CA CYS A 104 12.49 -11.55 -12.04
C CYS A 104 11.71 -10.33 -12.52
N GLY A 105 11.70 -9.27 -11.71
CA GLY A 105 10.81 -8.13 -11.91
C GLY A 105 9.33 -8.55 -11.84
N GLN A 106 8.58 -8.33 -12.92
CA GLN A 106 7.15 -8.69 -13.03
C GLN A 106 6.90 -10.07 -13.64
N LYS A 107 7.95 -10.86 -13.86
CA LYS A 107 7.86 -12.22 -14.41
C LYS A 107 8.31 -13.24 -13.38
N GLN A 108 7.92 -14.48 -13.60
CA GLN A 108 8.49 -15.64 -12.89
C GLN A 108 9.46 -16.38 -13.82
N TYR A 109 10.50 -16.99 -13.25
CA TYR A 109 11.46 -17.85 -13.97
C TYR A 109 11.67 -19.16 -13.22
N ASN A 110 12.04 -20.21 -13.96
CA ASN A 110 12.33 -21.53 -13.41
C ASN A 110 13.75 -21.57 -12.84
N LEU A 111 13.87 -21.80 -11.54
CA LEU A 111 15.18 -21.82 -10.87
C LEU A 111 16.13 -22.93 -11.36
N ASN A 112 15.58 -24.01 -11.92
CA ASN A 112 16.37 -25.15 -12.40
C ASN A 112 17.08 -24.84 -13.72
N PHE A 113 16.47 -24.03 -14.59
CA PHE A 113 16.95 -23.80 -15.95
C PHE A 113 17.30 -22.35 -16.26
N GLU A 114 16.94 -21.42 -15.39
CA GLU A 114 17.03 -20.00 -15.64
C GLU A 114 17.64 -19.23 -14.45
N ILE A 115 18.19 -18.07 -14.76
CA ILE A 115 18.76 -17.12 -13.81
C ILE A 115 18.26 -15.70 -14.14
N CYS A 116 17.95 -14.92 -13.10
CA CYS A 116 17.61 -13.50 -13.26
C CYS A 116 18.86 -12.64 -13.05
N CYS A 117 19.27 -11.89 -14.08
CA CYS A 117 20.36 -10.93 -13.99
C CYS A 117 19.85 -9.55 -14.43
N PHE A 118 19.98 -8.54 -13.57
CA PHE A 118 19.58 -7.15 -13.85
C PHE A 118 18.14 -7.03 -14.39
N GLY A 119 17.20 -7.82 -13.85
CA GLY A 119 15.80 -7.83 -14.26
C GLY A 119 15.51 -8.55 -15.59
N LYS A 120 16.50 -9.23 -16.18
CA LYS A 120 16.35 -10.06 -17.38
C LYS A 120 16.57 -11.53 -17.04
N ILE A 121 15.78 -12.40 -17.66
CA ILE A 121 15.85 -13.86 -17.47
C ILE A 121 16.76 -14.44 -18.55
N PHE A 122 17.74 -15.25 -18.13
CA PHE A 122 18.66 -15.97 -19.01
C PHE A 122 18.59 -17.46 -18.73
N SER A 123 18.86 -18.27 -19.75
CA SER A 123 19.05 -19.72 -19.56
C SER A 123 20.37 -20.00 -18.87
N ARG A 124 20.35 -20.89 -17.88
CA ARG A 124 21.54 -21.42 -17.20
C ARG A 124 22.47 -22.21 -18.10
N ILE A 125 22.02 -22.63 -19.28
CA ILE A 125 22.88 -23.26 -20.31
C ILE A 125 23.87 -22.22 -20.88
N LYS A 126 23.49 -20.94 -20.88
CA LYS A 126 24.30 -19.85 -21.44
C LYS A 126 24.94 -18.96 -20.37
N VAL A 127 24.32 -18.83 -19.20
CA VAL A 127 24.75 -17.91 -18.14
C VAL A 127 24.67 -18.61 -16.79
N HIS A 128 25.83 -18.90 -16.20
CA HIS A 128 25.91 -19.61 -14.92
C HIS A 128 25.90 -18.66 -13.71
N HIS A 129 26.48 -17.47 -13.84
CA HIS A 129 26.50 -16.43 -12.80
C HIS A 129 26.21 -15.04 -13.39
N CYS A 130 25.64 -14.14 -12.58
CA CYS A 130 25.50 -12.74 -12.98
C CYS A 130 26.82 -12.02 -12.72
N GLY A 131 27.58 -11.72 -13.79
CA GLY A 131 28.73 -10.82 -13.75
C GLY A 131 28.39 -9.47 -14.37
N VAL A 132 29.21 -8.46 -14.08
CA VAL A 132 29.29 -7.26 -14.95
C VAL A 132 29.62 -7.71 -16.38
N PRO A 133 29.16 -7.01 -17.43
CA PRO A 133 29.20 -7.50 -18.82
C PRO A 133 30.59 -7.77 -19.43
N GLU A 134 31.68 -7.67 -18.67
CA GLU A 134 33.04 -7.72 -19.21
C GLU A 134 33.77 -9.06 -19.05
N TYR A 135 33.22 -10.05 -18.35
CA TYR A 135 33.87 -11.36 -18.23
C TYR A 135 32.87 -12.53 -18.28
N ASN A 136 32.20 -12.67 -19.42
CA ASN A 136 31.66 -13.96 -19.84
C ASN A 136 32.66 -14.59 -20.83
N ASN A 137 33.63 -15.34 -20.33
CA ASN A 137 34.36 -16.28 -21.16
C ASN A 137 33.47 -17.52 -21.36
N TYR A 138 33.16 -17.77 -22.64
CA TYR A 138 32.74 -19.00 -23.33
C TYR A 138 32.13 -20.14 -22.50
#